data_AF-A0AAE5CQ26-F1
#
_entry.id   AF-A0AAE5CQ26-F1
#
_cell.length_a   1.000
_cell.length_b   1.000
_cell.length_c   1.000
_cell.angle_alpha   90.00
_cell.angle_beta   90.00
_cell.angle_gamma   90.00
#
_symmetry.space_group_name_H-M   'P 1'
#
loop_
_entity.id
_entity.type
_entity.pdbx_description
1 polymer ?
#
loop_
_entity_poly.entity_id
_entity_poly.type
_entity_poly.pdbx_seq_one_letter_code
_entity_poly.pdbx_strand_id
1 'polypeptide(L)'
;AGAIQVGGTAATTQIPFFVAACDYALIGEEIYAAAAYLTKDPVRVATIVAEDWAKFLVTGLVVLGVLLQTIGKADGLRDFLNQW
;
A
#
# COMPACT_ATOMS: atom_id res chain seq x y z
N ALA A 1 -27.68 -17.39 -14.00
CA ALA A 1 -27.71 -16.15 -13.21
C ALA A 1 -27.74 -16.53 -11.74
N GLY A 2 -26.85 -15.99 -10.91
CA GLY A 2 -26.76 -16.34 -9.48
C GLY A 2 -25.41 -16.89 -9.01
N ALA A 3 -24.32 -16.70 -9.75
CA ALA A 3 -22.97 -16.97 -9.25
C ALA A 3 -22.33 -15.66 -8.77
N ILE A 4 -21.69 -15.70 -7.60
CA ILE A 4 -20.92 -14.57 -7.06
C ILE A 4 -19.73 -14.33 -7.98
N GLN A 5 -19.57 -13.09 -8.45
CA GLN A 5 -18.42 -12.68 -9.25
C GLN A 5 -17.40 -11.93 -8.40
N VAL A 6 -16.20 -12.50 -8.30
CA VAL A 6 -15.04 -11.85 -7.70
C VAL A 6 -14.03 -11.58 -8.82
N GLY A 7 -13.67 -10.33 -9.03
CA GLY A 7 -12.77 -9.92 -10.09
C GLY A 7 -12.02 -8.65 -9.76
N GLY A 8 -11.03 -8.27 -10.56
CA GLY A 8 -10.27 -7.05 -10.35
C GLY A 8 -9.30 -6.79 -11.49
N THR A 9 -8.76 -5.57 -11.52
CA THR A 9 -7.74 -5.17 -12.50
C THR A 9 -6.67 -4.30 -11.83
N ALA A 10 -5.42 -4.44 -12.29
CA ALA A 10 -4.33 -3.55 -11.90
C ALA A 10 -4.35 -2.23 -12.70
N ALA A 11 -5.12 -2.15 -13.79
CA ALA A 11 -5.23 -0.95 -14.60
C ALA A 11 -6.25 0.02 -14.00
N THR A 12 -5.78 1.15 -13.47
CA THR A 12 -6.61 2.13 -12.75
C THR A 12 -7.81 2.64 -13.55
N THR A 13 -7.64 2.80 -14.86
CA THR A 13 -8.70 3.27 -15.77
C THR A 13 -9.83 2.27 -15.96
N GLN A 14 -9.58 0.97 -15.69
CA GLN A 14 -10.56 -0.10 -15.86
C GLN A 14 -11.24 -0.51 -14.55
N ILE A 15 -10.77 -0.01 -13.40
CA ILE A 15 -11.37 -0.30 -12.09
C ILE A 15 -12.89 -0.04 -12.07
N PRO A 16 -13.41 1.09 -12.59
CA PRO A 16 -14.85 1.36 -12.54
C PRO A 16 -15.70 0.31 -13.27
N PHE A 17 -15.16 -0.29 -14.33
CA PHE A 17 -15.84 -1.35 -15.07
C PHE A 17 -15.98 -2.62 -14.22
N PHE A 18 -14.92 -3.02 -13.51
CA PHE A 18 -14.96 -4.18 -12.61
C PHE A 18 -15.85 -3.95 -11.40
N VAL A 19 -15.90 -2.73 -10.89
CA VAL A 19 -16.83 -2.35 -9.81
C VAL A 19 -18.29 -2.45 -10.28
N ALA A 20 -18.60 -2.10 -11.53
CA ALA A 20 -19.95 -2.20 -12.07
C ALA A 20 -20.35 -3.63 -12.50
N ALA A 21 -19.39 -4.48 -12.89
CA ALA A 21 -19.64 -5.80 -13.45
C ALA A 21 -19.57 -6.95 -12.43
N CYS A 22 -18.82 -6.78 -11.33
CA CYS A 22 -18.60 -7.82 -10.31
C CYS A 22 -19.31 -7.49 -9.00
N ASP A 23 -19.75 -8.52 -8.27
CA ASP A 23 -20.31 -8.35 -6.91
C ASP A 23 -19.21 -7.94 -5.91
N TYR A 24 -17.99 -8.44 -6.11
CA TYR A 24 -16.79 -8.08 -5.35
C TYR A 24 -15.66 -7.71 -6.31
N ALA A 25 -15.32 -6.42 -6.32
CA ALA A 25 -14.21 -5.89 -7.09
C ALA A 25 -12.98 -5.71 -6.19
N LEU A 26 -11.90 -6.43 -6.49
CA LEU A 26 -10.61 -6.29 -5.83
C LEU A 26 -9.92 -5.04 -6.37
N ILE A 27 -9.41 -4.20 -5.46
CA ILE A 27 -8.82 -2.91 -5.80
C ILE A 27 -7.45 -2.76 -5.14
N GLY A 28 -6.50 -2.17 -5.86
CA GLY A 28 -5.17 -1.87 -5.31
C GLY A 28 -4.43 -3.13 -4.86
N GLU A 29 -3.99 -3.16 -3.60
CA GLU A 29 -3.15 -4.22 -3.03
C GLU A 29 -3.85 -5.58 -2.94
N GLU A 30 -5.18 -5.59 -2.91
CA GLU A 30 -6.00 -6.79 -2.77
C GLU A 30 -5.86 -7.75 -3.95
N ILE A 31 -5.64 -7.24 -5.16
CA ILE A 31 -5.44 -8.07 -6.36
C ILE A 31 -4.13 -8.86 -6.27
N TYR A 32 -3.08 -8.26 -5.68
CA TYR A 32 -1.78 -8.90 -5.50
C TYR A 32 -1.82 -9.93 -4.37
N ALA A 33 -2.53 -9.61 -3.28
CA ALA A 33 -2.78 -10.57 -2.19
C ALA A 33 -3.59 -11.78 -2.68
N ALA A 34 -4.66 -11.56 -3.46
CA ALA A 34 -5.45 -12.64 -4.05
C ALA A 34 -4.62 -13.48 -5.03
N ALA A 35 -3.82 -12.83 -5.89
CA ALA A 35 -2.92 -13.53 -6.80
C ALA A 35 -1.91 -14.40 -6.03
N ALA A 36 -1.25 -13.85 -5.00
CA ALA A 36 -0.30 -14.56 -4.16
C ALA A 36 -0.94 -15.75 -3.42
N TYR A 37 -2.16 -15.59 -2.91
CA TYR A 37 -2.93 -16.64 -2.25
C TYR A 37 -3.27 -17.79 -3.20
N LEU A 38 -3.71 -17.47 -4.43
CA LEU A 38 -4.06 -18.47 -5.44
C LEU A 38 -2.82 -19.20 -5.99
N THR A 39 -1.73 -18.49 -6.29
CA THR A 39 -0.49 -19.11 -6.80
C THR A 39 0.34 -19.79 -5.71
N LYS A 40 0.04 -19.54 -4.44
CA LYS A 40 0.80 -20.04 -3.27
C LYS A 40 2.30 -19.76 -3.39
N ASP A 41 2.64 -18.62 -3.96
CA ASP A 41 4.02 -18.22 -4.21
C ASP A 41 4.58 -17.56 -2.94
N PRO A 42 5.52 -18.19 -2.22
CA PRO A 42 6.05 -17.67 -0.97
C PRO A 42 6.80 -16.35 -1.17
N VAL A 43 7.37 -16.09 -2.35
CA VAL A 43 8.09 -14.84 -2.63
C VAL A 43 7.12 -13.68 -2.70
N ARG A 44 6.00 -13.83 -3.42
CA ARG A 44 4.97 -12.77 -3.52
C ARG A 44 4.34 -12.45 -2.18
N VAL A 45 4.07 -13.47 -1.36
CA VAL A 45 3.54 -13.26 0.00
C VAL A 45 4.57 -12.50 0.85
N ALA A 46 5.85 -12.88 0.79
CA ALA A 46 6.91 -12.18 1.52
C ALA A 46 7.06 -10.72 1.08
N THR A 47 6.95 -10.44 -0.23
CA THR A 47 7.01 -9.08 -0.77
C THR A 47 5.90 -8.19 -0.21
N ILE A 48 4.65 -8.67 -0.19
CA ILE A 48 3.50 -7.90 0.32
C ILE A 48 3.69 -7.56 1.79
N VAL A 49 4.15 -8.52 2.60
CA VAL A 49 4.43 -8.28 4.03
C VAL A 49 5.55 -7.26 4.22
N ALA A 50 6.64 -7.37 3.45
CA ALA A 50 7.74 -6.42 3.53
C ALA A 50 7.32 -5.00 3.12
N GLU A 51 6.46 -4.89 2.11
CA GLU A 51 5.87 -3.62 1.67
C GLU A 51 5.08 -2.93 2.78
N ASP A 52 4.20 -3.67 3.48
CA ASP A 52 3.42 -3.12 4.59
C ASP A 52 4.30 -2.66 5.76
N TRP A 53 5.30 -3.45 6.13
CA TRP A 53 6.25 -3.06 7.18
C TRP A 53 7.04 -1.79 6.81
N ALA A 54 7.50 -1.69 5.55
CA ALA A 54 8.19 -0.50 5.07
C ALA A 54 7.27 0.74 5.11
N LYS A 55 6.01 0.59 4.70
CA LYS A 55 4.99 1.65 4.74
C LYS A 55 4.78 2.17 6.16
N PHE A 56 4.70 1.27 7.15
CA PHE A 56 4.58 1.66 8.57
C PHE A 56 5.83 2.35 9.11
N LEU A 57 7.02 1.83 8.80
CA LEU A 57 8.29 2.42 9.24
C LEU A 57 8.44 3.84 8.71
N VAL A 58 8.25 4.04 7.41
CA VAL A 58 8.37 5.36 6.76
C VAL A 58 7.32 6.31 7.32
N THR A 59 6.08 5.86 7.45
CA THR A 59 4.99 6.68 8.03
C THR A 59 5.32 7.09 9.47
N GLY A 60 5.84 6.18 10.29
CA GLY A 60 6.29 6.49 11.65
C GLY A 60 7.40 7.53 11.69
N LEU A 61 8.39 7.42 10.80
CA LEU A 61 9.48 8.37 10.69
C LEU A 61 9.00 9.76 10.24
N VAL A 62 8.07 9.82 9.29
CA VAL A 62 7.45 11.08 8.85
C VAL A 62 6.69 11.73 10.00
N VAL A 63 5.85 10.98 10.72
CA VAL A 63 5.11 11.49 11.88
C VAL A 63 6.05 12.01 12.96
N LEU A 64 7.11 11.27 13.28
CA LEU A 64 8.12 11.70 14.24
C LEU A 64 8.83 12.99 13.79
N GLY A 65 9.22 13.08 12.52
CA GLY A 65 9.83 14.28 11.95
C GLY A 65 8.91 15.51 12.04
N VAL A 66 7.63 15.35 11.73
CA VAL A 66 6.62 16.41 11.86
C VAL A 66 6.48 16.86 13.32
N LEU A 67 6.43 15.93 14.27
CA LEU A 67 6.33 16.26 15.70
C LEU A 67 7.58 16.99 16.21
N LEU A 68 8.77 16.49 15.86
CA LEU A 68 10.05 17.13 16.24
C LEU A 68 10.14 18.56 15.69
N GLN A 69 9.71 18.77 14.45
CA GLN A 69 9.65 20.09 13.83
C GLN A 69 8.64 21.01 14.55
N THR A 70 7.48 20.48 14.92
CA THR A 70 6.40 21.24 15.59
C THR A 70 6.81 21.70 16.98
N ILE A 71 7.59 20.90 17.72
CA ILE A 71 8.07 21.20 19.08
C ILE A 71 9.33 22.11 19.04
N GLY A 72 9.88 22.38 17.85
CA GLY A 72 11.05 23.25 17.68
C GLY A 72 12.37 22.62 18.12
N LYS A 73 12.46 21.28 18.24
CA LYS A 73 13.68 20.53 18.57
C LYS A 73 14.30 19.84 17.35
N ALA A 74 14.10 20.43 16.17
CA ALA A 74 14.51 19.83 14.90
C ALA A 74 15.76 20.47 14.30
N ASP A 75 16.52 21.29 15.03
CA ASP A 75 17.65 22.04 14.46
C ASP A 75 18.72 21.11 13.85
N GLY A 76 19.09 20.02 14.52
CA GLY A 76 20.00 19.02 13.95
C GLY A 76 19.43 18.23 12.76
N LEU A 77 18.11 18.01 12.73
CA LEU A 77 17.42 17.37 11.60
C LEU A 77 17.34 18.32 10.40
N ARG A 78 17.05 19.61 10.64
CA ARG A 78 17.01 20.67 9.64
C ARG A 78 18.37 20.87 9.00
N ASP A 79 19.43 20.94 9.81
CA ASP A 79 20.78 21.11 9.32
C ASP A 79 21.21 19.93 8.45
N PHE A 80 20.91 18.69 8.86
CA PHE A 80 21.21 17.50 8.05
C PHE A 80 20.43 17.46 6.74
N LEU A 81 19.14 17.80 6.75
CA LEU A 81 18.31 17.83 5.54
C LEU A 81 18.73 18.92 4.55
N ASN A 82 19.25 20.05 5.03
CA ASN A 82 19.74 21.14 4.18
C ASN A 82 21.12 20.85 3.54
N GLN A 83 21.80 19.78 3.95
CA GLN A 83 23.10 19.37 3.41
C GLN A 83 22.99 18.45 2.18
N TRP A 84 21.77 18.02 1.86
CA TRP A 84 21.41 17.23 0.69
C TRP A 84 20.56 18.08 -0.26
#